data_AF-A0A954FVU8-F1
#
_entry.id   AF-A0A954FVU8-F1
#
_cell.length_a   1.000
_cell.length_b   1.000
_cell.length_c   1.000
_cell.angle_alpha   90.00
_cell.angle_beta   90.00
_cell.angle_gamma   90.00
#
_symmetry.space_group_name_H-M   'P 1'
#
loop_
_entity.id
_entity.type
_entity.pdbx_description
1 polymer ?
#
loop_
_entity_poly.entity_id
_entity_poly.type
_entity_poly.pdbx_seq_one_letter_code
_entity_poly.pdbx_strand_id
1 'polypeptide(L)'
;MPDQKDQHPEYPFAPAASGQWYRWVLIVALMVVFSQQTFAQNPRARETYQRQYEALQNEFQNKLKQLAASCQQEQQPEGVQAIAELLKAQQDFDPHSNPLPRAVRAEIPLNLPPAERNWRLKLRNLQEQQANDLFVFSRKVLHGGFPSYAYDLILEIAYYNPDHRSVRQILGYVRNGDEWVTPFEKEMQDRKQQWHEKYGWLPASHIARYEQGERYVNGRWKSAAQEAEIRRDFRNAWEIKTEHFLIKTNHSLEMGVKLATEMEDFHRYFQQTFVAFFQTPEQLQKLFEGARNPFQKRNSHTQHVMHYYSTREEYLQRLQKEIPQIALTHGIYLFGDRISHFYHRPDAEGDLGTLYHEATHQLFYETGSLRNSRQVGEKNHFWAVEGIACYMESFEKNGNVFRSGNPNHIRFNAARYR
;
A
#
# COMPACT_ATOMS: atom_id res chain seq x y z
N MET A 1 9.22 -63.10 -70.21
CA MET A 1 8.41 -63.26 -71.44
C MET A 1 6.96 -63.32 -71.04
N PRO A 2 6.07 -62.57 -71.71
CA PRO A 2 5.98 -61.10 -71.77
C PRO A 2 4.57 -60.68 -71.26
N ASP A 3 4.15 -59.44 -71.06
CA ASP A 3 4.29 -58.13 -71.72
C ASP A 3 4.32 -57.05 -70.60
N GLN A 4 5.12 -55.98 -70.56
CA GLN A 4 5.74 -55.08 -71.54
C GLN A 4 4.77 -54.13 -72.28
N LYS A 5 4.75 -52.85 -71.84
CA LYS A 5 5.04 -51.63 -72.62
C LYS A 5 4.93 -50.38 -71.70
N ASP A 6 5.99 -49.63 -71.38
CA ASP A 6 6.88 -48.76 -72.22
C ASP A 6 6.13 -47.51 -72.75
N GLN A 7 6.56 -46.23 -72.69
CA GLN A 7 7.88 -45.51 -72.63
C GLN A 7 7.65 -44.08 -72.04
N HIS A 8 8.51 -43.42 -71.22
CA HIS A 8 9.82 -42.72 -71.44
C HIS A 8 9.81 -41.54 -72.46
N PRO A 9 10.77 -40.56 -72.47
CA PRO A 9 11.80 -40.08 -71.51
C PRO A 9 11.75 -38.51 -71.33
N GLU A 10 12.55 -37.77 -70.54
CA GLU A 10 13.93 -37.30 -70.77
C GLU A 10 14.46 -36.40 -69.61
N TYR A 11 15.80 -36.35 -69.53
CA TYR A 11 16.79 -35.67 -68.68
C TYR A 11 16.70 -34.11 -68.58
N PRO A 12 17.74 -33.36 -68.12
CA PRO A 12 18.57 -33.43 -66.89
C PRO A 12 18.65 -32.03 -66.21
N PHE A 13 18.69 -31.88 -64.88
CA PHE A 13 19.11 -30.58 -64.30
C PHE A 13 19.80 -30.69 -62.94
N ALA A 14 21.09 -30.35 -62.93
CA ALA A 14 21.68 -29.50 -61.89
C ALA A 14 21.68 -28.05 -62.42
N PRO A 15 22.12 -27.03 -61.68
CA PRO A 15 21.76 -26.60 -60.32
C PRO A 15 21.21 -25.14 -60.35
N ALA A 16 20.40 -24.73 -59.36
CA ALA A 16 20.11 -23.30 -59.13
C ALA A 16 19.61 -23.12 -57.69
N ALA A 17 20.40 -22.44 -56.85
CA ALA A 17 20.21 -21.02 -56.53
C ALA A 17 19.04 -20.86 -55.53
N SER A 18 19.31 -20.61 -54.25
CA SER A 18 19.79 -19.33 -53.70
C SER A 18 18.69 -18.77 -52.82
N GLY A 19 19.05 -18.37 -51.61
CA GLY A 19 18.23 -17.48 -50.80
C GLY A 19 17.30 -18.19 -49.84
N GLN A 20 17.76 -18.37 -48.61
CA GLN A 20 17.09 -17.87 -47.39
C GLN A 20 17.78 -18.42 -46.13
N TRP A 21 19.09 -18.14 -45.99
CA TRP A 21 19.83 -18.30 -44.73
C TRP A 21 20.16 -16.94 -44.08
N TYR A 22 19.42 -15.89 -44.43
CA TYR A 22 19.60 -14.53 -43.91
C TYR A 22 18.25 -13.84 -43.61
N ARG A 23 17.36 -14.53 -42.88
CA ARG A 23 16.17 -13.88 -42.28
C ARG A 23 15.95 -14.14 -40.78
N TRP A 24 16.82 -14.93 -40.15
CA TRP A 24 16.75 -15.20 -38.70
C TRP A 24 17.91 -14.61 -37.88
N VAL A 25 18.75 -13.75 -38.49
CA VAL A 25 19.82 -13.02 -37.77
C VAL A 25 19.52 -11.51 -37.61
N LEU A 26 18.44 -11.00 -38.22
CA LEU A 26 18.02 -9.59 -38.09
C LEU A 26 16.78 -9.36 -37.20
N ILE A 27 16.27 -10.39 -36.52
CA ILE A 27 15.22 -10.25 -35.49
C ILE A 27 15.76 -10.50 -34.07
N VAL A 28 16.92 -11.14 -33.93
CA VAL A 28 17.63 -11.27 -32.64
C VAL A 28 18.53 -10.06 -32.35
N ALA A 29 18.90 -9.27 -33.37
CA ALA A 29 19.62 -8.00 -33.19
C ALA A 29 18.71 -6.77 -32.94
N LEU A 30 17.37 -6.94 -32.98
CA LEU A 30 16.39 -5.88 -32.73
C LEU A 30 15.55 -6.09 -31.45
N MET A 31 15.83 -7.16 -30.69
CA MET A 31 15.27 -7.40 -29.35
C MET A 31 16.32 -7.30 -28.23
N VAL A 32 17.43 -6.58 -28.48
CA VAL A 32 18.43 -6.21 -27.46
C VAL A 32 18.45 -4.69 -27.20
N VAL A 33 17.56 -3.92 -27.82
CA VAL A 33 17.49 -2.44 -27.64
C VAL A 33 16.16 -1.96 -27.06
N PHE A 34 15.21 -2.86 -26.74
CA PHE A 34 14.04 -2.49 -25.93
C PHE A 34 14.41 -2.49 -24.44
N SER A 35 15.03 -1.38 -24.05
CA SER A 35 14.88 -0.72 -22.76
C SER A 35 14.85 -1.62 -21.53
N GLN A 36 15.99 -2.22 -21.20
CA GLN A 36 16.46 -2.01 -19.83
C GLN A 36 17.03 -0.59 -19.78
N GLN A 37 16.15 0.42 -19.69
CA GLN A 37 16.55 1.63 -18.99
C GLN A 37 16.69 1.21 -17.53
N THR A 38 17.83 0.61 -17.19
CA THR A 38 18.43 0.89 -15.91
C THR A 38 18.57 2.41 -15.92
N PHE A 39 17.64 3.12 -15.28
CA PHE A 39 17.87 4.50 -14.90
C PHE A 39 19.10 4.44 -14.00
N ALA A 40 20.29 4.53 -14.59
CA ALA A 40 21.50 4.83 -13.87
C ALA A 40 21.26 6.24 -13.33
N GLN A 41 20.65 6.30 -12.15
CA GLN A 41 20.27 7.53 -11.48
C GLN A 41 21.52 8.37 -11.37
N ASN A 42 21.57 9.48 -12.11
CA ASN A 42 22.73 10.35 -12.13
C ASN A 42 22.84 11.03 -10.75
N PRO A 43 23.86 10.73 -9.93
CA PRO A 43 23.96 11.27 -8.57
C PRO A 43 23.98 12.80 -8.56
N ARG A 44 24.59 13.42 -9.59
CA ARG A 44 24.59 14.88 -9.76
C ARG A 44 23.20 15.46 -10.03
N ALA A 45 22.36 14.73 -10.76
CA ALA A 45 20.98 15.13 -10.98
C ALA A 45 20.18 15.06 -9.68
N ARG A 46 20.39 14.01 -8.86
CA ARG A 46 19.76 13.88 -7.53
C ARG A 46 20.14 15.04 -6.61
N GLU A 47 21.41 15.38 -6.51
CA GLU A 47 21.89 16.52 -5.73
C GLU A 47 21.27 17.84 -6.22
N THR A 48 21.13 18.00 -7.54
CA THR A 48 20.51 19.19 -8.13
C THR A 48 19.03 19.31 -7.74
N TYR A 49 18.29 18.20 -7.72
CA TYR A 49 16.91 18.17 -7.24
C TYR A 49 16.81 18.44 -5.74
N GLN A 50 17.72 17.88 -4.93
CA GLN A 50 17.76 18.15 -3.49
C GLN A 50 17.95 19.65 -3.20
N ARG A 51 18.86 20.34 -3.90
CA ARG A 51 19.03 21.80 -3.74
C ARG A 51 17.79 22.60 -4.18
N GLN A 52 17.10 22.17 -5.24
CA GLN A 52 15.86 22.82 -5.67
C GLN A 52 14.75 22.63 -4.65
N TYR A 53 14.64 21.44 -4.07
CA TYR A 53 13.73 21.15 -2.98
C TYR A 53 14.04 22.02 -1.75
N GLU A 54 15.30 22.07 -1.31
CA GLU A 54 15.72 22.93 -0.20
C GLU A 54 15.38 24.40 -0.45
N ALA A 55 15.53 24.89 -1.68
CA ALA A 55 15.12 26.26 -2.04
C ALA A 55 13.61 26.48 -1.87
N LEU A 56 12.77 25.55 -2.34
CA LEU A 56 11.31 25.61 -2.15
C LEU A 56 10.95 25.60 -0.65
N GLN A 57 11.56 24.71 0.12
CA GLN A 57 11.32 24.62 1.57
C GLN A 57 11.74 25.91 2.29
N ASN A 58 12.91 26.46 1.97
CA ASN A 58 13.40 27.69 2.57
C ASN A 58 12.51 28.90 2.23
N GLU A 59 12.04 29.00 0.98
CA GLU A 59 11.11 30.05 0.58
C GLU A 59 9.81 29.96 1.38
N PHE A 60 9.23 28.76 1.48
CA PHE A 60 8.01 28.51 2.26
C PHE A 60 8.20 28.84 3.75
N GLN A 61 9.30 28.37 4.36
CA GLN A 61 9.62 28.68 5.76
C GLN A 61 9.76 30.19 6.00
N ASN A 62 10.37 30.92 5.07
CA ASN A 62 10.51 32.37 5.19
C ASN A 62 9.14 33.06 5.13
N LYS A 63 8.24 32.63 4.24
CA LYS A 63 6.85 33.14 4.18
C LYS A 63 6.07 32.83 5.46
N LEU A 64 6.24 31.63 6.04
CA LEU A 64 5.64 31.27 7.32
C LEU A 64 6.17 32.16 8.47
N LYS A 65 7.49 32.36 8.56
CA LYS A 65 8.11 33.24 9.58
C LYS A 65 7.61 34.68 9.46
N GLN A 66 7.45 35.19 8.24
CA GLN A 66 6.86 36.51 7.99
C GLN A 66 5.40 36.57 8.48
N LEU A 67 4.59 35.55 8.18
CA LEU A 67 3.21 35.49 8.67
C LEU A 67 3.15 35.41 10.20
N ALA A 68 4.03 34.64 10.84
CA ALA A 68 4.11 34.58 12.30
C ALA A 68 4.45 35.94 12.92
N ALA A 69 5.39 36.70 12.31
CA ALA A 69 5.70 38.05 12.74
C ALA A 69 4.50 39.00 12.60
N SER A 70 3.72 38.89 11.52
CA SER A 70 2.46 39.65 11.37
C SER A 70 1.43 39.26 12.43
N CYS A 71 1.24 37.97 12.71
CA CYS A 71 0.35 37.50 13.78
C CYS A 71 0.78 38.08 15.15
N GLN A 72 2.07 38.14 15.43
CA GLN A 72 2.59 38.72 16.67
C GLN A 72 2.29 40.22 16.76
N GLN A 73 2.47 40.97 15.68
CA GLN A 73 2.15 42.41 15.62
C GLN A 73 0.64 42.68 15.79
N GLU A 74 -0.20 41.81 15.22
CA GLU A 74 -1.67 41.88 15.31
C GLU A 74 -2.23 41.21 16.59
N GLN A 75 -1.37 40.82 17.54
CA GLN A 75 -1.74 40.18 18.81
C GLN A 75 -2.61 38.92 18.64
N GLN A 76 -2.23 38.06 17.69
CA GLN A 76 -2.87 36.77 17.38
C GLN A 76 -2.02 35.59 17.89
N PRO A 77 -2.06 35.26 19.20
CA PRO A 77 -1.19 34.23 19.78
C PRO A 77 -1.44 32.83 19.19
N GLU A 78 -2.70 32.49 18.87
CA GLU A 78 -3.04 31.22 18.23
C GLU A 78 -2.38 31.09 16.85
N GLY A 79 -2.31 32.19 16.10
CA GLY A 79 -1.65 32.23 14.80
C GLY A 79 -0.15 32.01 14.91
N VAL A 80 0.51 32.62 15.90
CA VAL A 80 1.95 32.41 16.17
C VAL A 80 2.21 30.95 16.53
N GLN A 81 1.41 30.38 17.42
CA GLN A 81 1.54 28.99 17.85
C GLN A 81 1.34 28.01 16.70
N ALA A 82 0.24 28.14 15.94
CA ALA A 82 -0.07 27.24 14.82
C ALA A 82 1.05 27.23 13.75
N ILE A 83 1.64 28.40 13.47
CA ILE A 83 2.73 28.51 12.50
C ILE A 83 4.03 27.93 13.07
N ALA A 84 4.32 28.13 14.36
CA ALA A 84 5.49 27.54 15.01
C ALA A 84 5.41 26.01 15.04
N GLU A 85 4.23 25.45 15.31
CA GLU A 85 3.97 24.01 15.26
C GLU A 85 4.17 23.45 13.84
N LEU A 86 3.69 24.16 12.81
CA LEU A 86 3.90 23.76 11.41
C LEU A 86 5.39 23.80 11.02
N LEU A 87 6.12 24.83 11.42
CA LEU A 87 7.56 24.95 11.18
C LEU A 87 8.35 23.81 11.85
N LYS A 88 7.96 23.42 13.07
CA LYS A 88 8.56 22.28 13.77
C LYS A 88 8.23 20.96 13.06
N ALA A 89 6.95 20.75 12.73
CA ALA A 89 6.51 19.52 12.07
C ALA A 89 7.18 19.31 10.70
N GLN A 90 7.52 20.40 10.00
CA GLN A 90 8.28 20.36 8.75
C GLN A 90 9.73 19.89 8.94
N GLN A 91 10.38 20.24 10.05
CA GLN A 91 11.76 19.80 10.33
C GLN A 91 11.82 18.30 10.63
N ASP A 92 10.80 17.80 11.34
CA ASP A 92 10.67 16.41 11.76
C ASP A 92 9.83 15.58 10.77
N PHE A 93 9.57 16.09 9.56
CA PHE A 93 8.64 15.47 8.63
C PHE A 93 9.17 14.13 8.10
N ASP A 94 8.42 13.08 8.37
CA ASP A 94 8.56 11.78 7.71
C ASP A 94 7.33 11.55 6.80
N PRO A 95 7.53 11.43 5.47
CA PRO A 95 6.45 11.25 4.51
C PRO A 95 5.60 10.00 4.76
N HIS A 96 6.16 8.96 5.39
CA HIS A 96 5.45 7.70 5.64
C HIS A 96 4.76 7.64 7.01
N SER A 97 5.05 8.61 7.89
CA SER A 97 4.58 8.59 9.28
C SER A 97 3.10 8.99 9.42
N ASN A 98 2.53 9.74 8.49
CA ASN A 98 1.24 10.43 8.69
C ASN A 98 0.13 9.91 7.75
N PRO A 99 -0.97 9.33 8.26
CA PRO A 99 -2.15 9.00 7.48
C PRO A 99 -2.87 10.27 7.06
N LEU A 100 -3.54 10.19 5.93
CA LEU A 100 -4.32 11.30 5.42
C LEU A 100 -5.65 11.43 6.17
N PRO A 101 -6.11 12.66 6.46
CA PRO A 101 -7.45 12.88 6.99
C PRO A 101 -8.50 12.23 6.09
N ARG A 102 -9.49 11.58 6.68
CA ARG A 102 -10.65 11.05 5.94
C ARG A 102 -11.58 12.18 5.48
N ALA A 103 -11.93 13.08 6.40
CA ALA A 103 -12.79 14.22 6.10
C ALA A 103 -12.08 15.24 5.19
N VAL A 104 -12.85 15.82 4.28
CA VAL A 104 -12.44 17.00 3.51
C VAL A 104 -12.21 18.16 4.49
N ARG A 105 -11.14 18.92 4.30
CA ARG A 105 -10.81 20.05 5.19
C ARG A 105 -11.93 21.06 5.21
N ALA A 106 -12.39 21.40 6.42
CA ALA A 106 -13.46 22.36 6.62
C ALA A 106 -13.12 23.75 6.08
N GLU A 107 -14.13 24.48 5.62
CA GLU A 107 -14.00 25.90 5.27
C GLU A 107 -13.67 26.75 6.50
N ILE A 108 -12.95 27.86 6.29
CA ILE A 108 -12.68 28.82 7.38
C ILE A 108 -13.99 29.57 7.66
N PRO A 109 -14.52 29.53 8.90
CA PRO A 109 -15.80 30.16 9.20
C PRO A 109 -15.81 31.66 8.89
N LEU A 110 -16.90 32.14 8.30
CA LEU A 110 -17.06 33.55 7.89
C LEU A 110 -17.26 34.49 9.08
N ASN A 111 -17.70 33.97 10.22
CA ASN A 111 -18.01 34.71 11.44
C ASN A 111 -16.80 34.88 12.39
N LEU A 112 -15.61 34.42 11.99
CA LEU A 112 -14.39 34.67 12.77
C LEU A 112 -14.04 36.16 12.81
N PRO A 113 -13.39 36.63 13.89
CA PRO A 113 -12.79 37.96 13.93
C PRO A 113 -11.94 38.24 12.68
N PRO A 114 -12.01 39.44 12.07
CA PRO A 114 -11.32 39.72 10.80
C PRO A 114 -9.82 39.42 10.82
N ALA A 115 -9.10 39.81 11.88
CA ALA A 115 -7.67 39.52 12.04
C ALA A 115 -7.39 38.01 12.06
N GLU A 116 -8.20 37.26 12.80
CA GLU A 116 -8.08 35.81 12.91
C GLU A 116 -8.34 35.11 11.56
N ARG A 117 -9.44 35.49 10.90
CA ARG A 117 -9.80 34.97 9.59
C ARG A 117 -8.71 35.25 8.55
N ASN A 118 -8.12 36.45 8.58
CA ASN A 118 -7.09 36.87 7.64
C ASN A 118 -5.83 35.99 7.75
N TRP A 119 -5.30 35.76 8.96
CA TRP A 119 -4.09 34.93 9.07
C TRP A 119 -4.38 33.46 8.74
N ARG A 120 -5.55 32.92 9.11
CA ARG A 120 -5.95 31.54 8.74
C ARG A 120 -6.03 31.37 7.22
N LEU A 121 -6.61 32.35 6.51
CA LEU A 121 -6.66 32.36 5.04
C LEU A 121 -5.27 32.46 4.42
N LYS A 122 -4.41 33.36 4.93
CA LYS A 122 -3.02 33.48 4.46
C LYS A 122 -2.24 32.18 4.67
N LEU A 123 -2.35 31.55 5.84
CA LEU A 123 -1.70 30.28 6.14
C LEU A 123 -2.17 29.17 5.18
N ARG A 124 -3.49 29.04 4.99
CA ARG A 124 -4.06 28.06 4.05
C ARG A 124 -3.55 28.29 2.63
N ASN A 125 -3.53 29.53 2.16
CA ASN A 125 -3.01 29.86 0.83
C ASN A 125 -1.52 29.53 0.68
N LEU A 126 -0.70 29.77 1.72
CA LEU A 126 0.71 29.40 1.71
C LEU A 126 0.91 27.88 1.63
N GLN A 127 0.14 27.11 2.40
CA GLN A 127 0.19 25.64 2.36
C GLN A 127 -0.26 25.09 1.00
N GLU A 128 -1.32 25.67 0.42
CA GLU A 128 -1.81 25.28 -0.91
C GLU A 128 -0.84 25.66 -2.03
N GLN A 129 -0.20 26.83 -1.94
CA GLN A 129 0.85 27.23 -2.86
C GLN A 129 2.04 26.27 -2.78
N GLN A 130 2.52 25.96 -1.57
CA GLN A 130 3.63 25.00 -1.38
C GLN A 130 3.28 23.63 -1.95
N ALA A 131 2.07 23.13 -1.68
CA ALA A 131 1.57 21.88 -2.24
C ALA A 131 1.59 21.89 -3.79
N ASN A 132 1.17 22.98 -4.42
CA ASN A 132 1.16 23.09 -5.88
C ASN A 132 2.58 23.18 -6.47
N ASP A 133 3.48 23.95 -5.84
CA ASP A 133 4.87 24.10 -6.26
C ASP A 133 5.61 22.75 -6.15
N LEU A 134 5.40 22.03 -5.05
CA LEU A 134 5.89 20.66 -4.86
C LEU A 134 5.30 19.68 -5.88
N PHE A 135 4.02 19.84 -6.27
CA PHE A 135 3.39 18.96 -7.27
C PHE A 135 4.00 19.15 -8.67
N VAL A 136 4.31 20.39 -9.06
CA VAL A 136 5.06 20.65 -10.30
C VAL A 136 6.46 20.06 -10.21
N PHE A 137 7.12 20.24 -9.07
CA PHE A 137 8.46 19.73 -8.82
C PHE A 137 8.51 18.19 -8.83
N SER A 138 7.55 17.51 -8.22
CA SER A 138 7.50 16.04 -8.16
C SER A 138 7.40 15.41 -9.55
N ARG A 139 6.65 16.03 -10.47
CA ARG A 139 6.61 15.61 -11.87
C ARG A 139 7.97 15.77 -12.55
N LYS A 140 8.69 16.87 -12.30
CA LYS A 140 10.04 17.08 -12.81
C LYS A 140 11.01 16.02 -12.30
N VAL A 141 10.94 15.69 -11.02
CA VAL A 141 11.75 14.64 -10.37
C VAL A 141 11.42 13.26 -10.95
N LEU A 142 10.14 12.96 -11.17
CA LEU A 142 9.69 11.72 -11.81
C LEU A 142 10.23 11.57 -13.22
N HIS A 143 10.09 12.60 -14.07
CA HIS A 143 10.68 12.62 -15.41
C HIS A 143 12.21 12.56 -15.39
N GLY A 144 12.84 13.02 -14.31
CA GLY A 144 14.28 12.89 -14.07
C GLY A 144 14.74 11.47 -13.71
N GLY A 145 13.83 10.49 -13.60
CA GLY A 145 14.16 9.10 -13.27
C GLY A 145 14.25 8.80 -11.78
N PHE A 146 13.62 9.62 -10.93
CA PHE A 146 13.64 9.46 -9.46
C PHE A 146 12.23 9.20 -8.91
N PRO A 147 11.60 8.05 -9.24
CA PRO A 147 10.20 7.78 -8.89
C PRO A 147 9.91 7.72 -7.39
N SER A 148 10.78 7.10 -6.57
CA SER A 148 10.60 7.07 -5.11
C SER A 148 10.62 8.49 -4.53
N TYR A 149 11.58 9.31 -4.94
CA TYR A 149 11.66 10.69 -4.46
C TYR A 149 10.45 11.52 -4.91
N ALA A 150 9.98 11.33 -6.15
CA ALA A 150 8.75 11.96 -6.61
C ALA A 150 7.53 11.53 -5.77
N TYR A 151 7.48 10.28 -5.33
CA TYR A 151 6.41 9.76 -4.48
C TYR A 151 6.48 10.29 -3.04
N ASP A 152 7.67 10.43 -2.46
CA ASP A 152 7.85 11.08 -1.14
C ASP A 152 7.30 12.51 -1.16
N LEU A 153 7.53 13.24 -2.26
CA LEU A 153 6.96 14.57 -2.48
C LEU A 153 5.42 14.52 -2.56
N ILE A 154 4.81 13.46 -3.12
CA ILE A 154 3.34 13.29 -3.13
C ILE A 154 2.78 13.19 -1.71
N LEU A 155 3.46 12.47 -0.83
CA LEU A 155 3.05 12.33 0.57
C LEU A 155 3.18 13.68 1.31
N GLU A 156 4.24 14.43 1.05
CA GLU A 156 4.41 15.79 1.58
C GLU A 156 3.36 16.79 1.06
N ILE A 157 3.04 16.73 -0.24
CA ILE A 157 1.96 17.56 -0.81
C ILE A 157 0.63 17.26 -0.12
N ALA A 158 0.36 15.98 0.17
CA ALA A 158 -0.85 15.57 0.88
C ALA A 158 -0.87 16.03 2.35
N TYR A 159 0.29 16.20 2.97
CA TYR A 159 0.40 16.79 4.30
C TYR A 159 0.01 18.29 4.29
N TYR A 160 0.50 19.07 3.33
CA TYR A 160 0.17 20.50 3.24
C TYR A 160 -1.23 20.77 2.70
N ASN A 161 -1.66 20.02 1.69
CA ASN A 161 -2.99 20.11 1.11
C ASN A 161 -3.63 18.71 1.09
N PRO A 162 -4.30 18.30 2.18
CA PRO A 162 -4.95 17.00 2.25
C PRO A 162 -6.09 16.83 1.26
N ASP A 163 -6.56 17.89 0.59
CA ASP A 163 -7.63 17.81 -0.41
C ASP A 163 -7.11 18.00 -1.85
N HIS A 164 -5.79 17.97 -2.05
CA HIS A 164 -5.22 18.08 -3.38
C HIS A 164 -5.70 16.90 -4.25
N ARG A 165 -6.65 17.18 -5.16
CA ARG A 165 -7.40 16.15 -5.90
C ARG A 165 -6.50 15.17 -6.65
N SER A 166 -5.51 15.66 -7.40
CA SER A 166 -4.60 14.79 -8.16
C SER A 166 -3.77 13.89 -7.25
N VAL A 167 -3.30 14.42 -6.13
CA VAL A 167 -2.53 13.68 -5.11
C VAL A 167 -3.40 12.61 -4.45
N ARG A 168 -4.64 12.93 -4.06
CA ARG A 168 -5.59 11.92 -3.56
C ARG A 168 -5.81 10.80 -4.57
N GLN A 169 -5.96 11.12 -5.84
CA GLN A 169 -6.11 10.12 -6.90
C GLN A 169 -4.87 9.25 -7.09
N ILE A 170 -3.67 9.84 -7.05
CA ILE A 170 -2.39 9.10 -7.10
C ILE A 170 -2.28 8.13 -5.93
N LEU A 171 -2.69 8.57 -4.74
CA LEU A 171 -2.68 7.77 -3.50
C LEU A 171 -3.86 6.80 -3.39
N GLY A 172 -4.69 6.66 -4.43
CA GLY A 172 -5.75 5.65 -4.48
C GLY A 172 -7.11 6.10 -3.93
N TYR A 173 -7.29 7.36 -3.56
CA TYR A 173 -8.54 7.88 -3.02
C TYR A 173 -9.47 8.50 -4.07
N VAL A 174 -10.76 8.45 -3.78
CA VAL A 174 -11.83 9.15 -4.50
C VAL A 174 -12.66 9.97 -3.51
N ARG A 175 -13.18 11.11 -3.98
CA ARG A 175 -14.07 11.93 -3.16
C ARG A 175 -15.47 11.33 -3.16
N ASN A 176 -16.06 11.17 -1.98
CA ASN A 176 -17.46 10.81 -1.79
C ASN A 176 -18.10 11.77 -0.76
N GLY A 177 -18.83 12.79 -1.26
CA GLY A 177 -19.34 13.87 -0.41
C GLY A 177 -18.21 14.66 0.25
N ASP A 178 -18.24 14.69 1.58
CA ASP A 178 -17.27 15.37 2.44
C ASP A 178 -16.17 14.43 2.97
N GLU A 179 -16.03 13.25 2.36
CA GLU A 179 -14.98 12.28 2.69
C GLU A 179 -14.11 11.95 1.46
N TRP A 180 -12.86 11.60 1.75
CA TRP A 180 -11.97 10.87 0.87
C TRP A 180 -11.98 9.40 1.29
N VAL A 181 -12.39 8.55 0.37
CA VAL A 181 -12.55 7.11 0.59
C VAL A 181 -11.83 6.34 -0.52
N THR A 182 -11.56 5.06 -0.30
CA THR A 182 -11.05 4.21 -1.38
C THR A 182 -12.17 3.77 -2.32
N PRO A 183 -11.88 3.33 -3.56
CA PRO A 183 -12.90 2.82 -4.46
C PRO A 183 -13.73 1.68 -3.86
N PHE A 184 -13.09 0.78 -3.11
CA PHE A 184 -13.75 -0.30 -2.40
C PHE A 184 -14.72 0.23 -1.34
N GLU A 185 -14.28 1.16 -0.49
CA GLU A 185 -15.15 1.78 0.51
C GLU A 185 -16.33 2.50 -0.13
N LYS A 186 -16.11 3.22 -1.23
CA LYS A 186 -17.18 3.87 -1.99
C LYS A 186 -18.21 2.84 -2.47
N GLU A 187 -17.75 1.71 -3.01
CA GLU A 187 -18.64 0.61 -3.43
C GLU A 187 -19.45 0.05 -2.25
N MET A 188 -18.82 -0.13 -1.08
CA MET A 188 -19.51 -0.58 0.13
C MET A 188 -20.58 0.42 0.59
N GLN A 189 -20.26 1.72 0.59
CA GLN A 189 -21.21 2.79 0.91
C GLN A 189 -22.36 2.86 -0.11
N ASP A 190 -22.08 2.71 -1.41
CA ASP A 190 -23.11 2.64 -2.46
C ASP A 190 -24.07 1.45 -2.23
N ARG A 191 -23.57 0.35 -1.65
CA ARG A 191 -24.36 -0.83 -1.22
C ARG A 191 -25.02 -0.66 0.15
N LYS A 192 -25.06 0.56 0.69
CA LYS A 192 -25.62 0.91 2.01
C LYS A 192 -24.97 0.15 3.17
N GLN A 193 -23.72 -0.26 3.00
CA GLN A 193 -22.90 -0.81 4.06
C GLN A 193 -22.19 0.34 4.77
N GLN A 194 -21.98 0.16 6.07
CA GLN A 194 -21.21 1.05 6.91
C GLN A 194 -20.20 0.22 7.69
N TRP A 195 -18.96 0.70 7.75
CA TRP A 195 -17.93 0.09 8.55
C TRP A 195 -18.18 0.37 10.02
N HIS A 196 -18.16 -0.67 10.84
CA HIS A 196 -18.25 -0.58 12.29
C HIS A 196 -16.94 -1.13 12.90
N GLU A 197 -16.34 -0.38 13.84
CA GLU A 197 -15.02 -0.68 14.41
C GLU A 197 -14.89 -2.06 15.05
N LYS A 198 -16.02 -2.66 15.47
CA LYS A 198 -16.07 -4.01 16.06
C LYS A 198 -16.63 -5.09 15.14
N TYR A 199 -17.38 -4.72 14.10
CA TYR A 199 -18.19 -5.68 13.34
C TYR A 199 -17.93 -5.65 11.83
N GLY A 200 -17.07 -4.73 11.37
CA GLY A 200 -16.73 -4.57 9.97
C GLY A 200 -17.87 -3.98 9.17
N TRP A 201 -17.96 -4.33 7.89
CA TRP A 201 -19.03 -3.87 7.02
C TRP A 201 -20.36 -4.52 7.35
N LEU A 202 -21.36 -3.69 7.68
CA LEU A 202 -22.74 -4.12 7.94
C LEU A 202 -23.72 -3.18 7.23
N PRO A 203 -24.93 -3.65 6.87
CA PRO A 203 -26.02 -2.75 6.52
C PRO A 203 -26.23 -1.75 7.66
N ALA A 204 -26.38 -0.46 7.34
CA ALA A 204 -26.53 0.58 8.38
C ALA A 204 -27.70 0.29 9.34
N SER A 205 -28.78 -0.33 8.83
CA SER A 205 -29.94 -0.76 9.63
C SER A 205 -29.66 -1.90 10.63
N HIS A 206 -28.54 -2.61 10.51
CA HIS A 206 -28.19 -3.74 11.37
C HIS A 206 -27.33 -3.32 12.58
N ILE A 207 -26.67 -2.15 12.53
CA ILE A 207 -25.67 -1.74 13.53
C ILE A 207 -26.24 -1.75 14.94
N ALA A 208 -27.37 -1.08 15.17
CA ALA A 208 -27.97 -0.99 16.51
C ALA A 208 -28.28 -2.35 17.15
N ARG A 209 -28.66 -3.35 16.34
CA ARG A 209 -28.92 -4.72 16.82
C ARG A 209 -27.61 -5.46 17.13
N TYR A 210 -26.57 -5.22 16.35
CA TYR A 210 -25.24 -5.76 16.64
C TYR A 210 -24.68 -5.22 17.96
N GLU A 211 -24.87 -3.94 18.23
CA GLU A 211 -24.50 -3.31 19.51
C GLU A 211 -25.31 -3.87 20.69
N GLN A 212 -26.55 -4.31 20.45
CA GLN A 212 -27.40 -5.00 21.43
C GLN A 212 -27.05 -6.50 21.62
N GLY A 213 -26.02 -7.00 20.95
CA GLY A 213 -25.57 -8.40 21.09
C GLY A 213 -26.31 -9.40 20.20
N GLU A 214 -27.07 -8.93 19.22
CA GLU A 214 -27.67 -9.78 18.19
C GLU A 214 -26.74 -9.89 16.97
N ARG A 215 -26.88 -10.97 16.20
CA ARG A 215 -26.07 -11.26 15.02
C ARG A 215 -26.94 -11.80 13.91
N TYR A 216 -26.71 -11.34 12.67
CA TYR A 216 -27.45 -11.80 11.52
C TYR A 216 -26.73 -12.96 10.84
N VAL A 217 -27.23 -14.18 11.01
CA VAL A 217 -26.61 -15.41 10.51
C VAL A 217 -27.62 -16.19 9.69
N ASN A 218 -27.28 -16.49 8.44
CA ASN A 218 -28.10 -17.28 7.52
C ASN A 218 -29.56 -16.81 7.43
N GLY A 219 -29.75 -15.49 7.32
CA GLY A 219 -31.08 -14.89 7.16
C GLY A 219 -31.86 -14.67 8.46
N ARG A 220 -31.29 -15.02 9.63
CA ARG A 220 -31.98 -14.96 10.92
C ARG A 220 -31.15 -14.24 11.97
N TRP A 221 -31.83 -13.55 12.89
CA TRP A 221 -31.22 -12.95 14.07
C TRP A 221 -30.99 -14.00 15.14
N LYS A 222 -29.79 -14.00 15.71
CA LYS A 222 -29.32 -14.89 16.77
C LYS A 222 -28.60 -14.08 17.84
N SER A 223 -28.40 -14.62 19.02
CA SER A 223 -27.48 -13.99 19.99
C SER A 223 -26.02 -14.12 19.54
N ALA A 224 -25.16 -13.24 20.01
CA ALA A 224 -23.72 -13.32 19.76
C ALA A 224 -23.12 -14.67 20.21
N ALA A 225 -23.58 -15.21 21.33
CA ALA A 225 -23.15 -16.54 21.81
C ALA A 225 -23.56 -17.68 20.86
N GLN A 226 -24.77 -17.61 20.30
CA GLN A 226 -25.22 -18.60 19.31
C GLN A 226 -24.43 -18.50 18.00
N GLU A 227 -24.10 -17.29 17.55
CA GLU A 227 -23.19 -17.16 16.42
C GLU A 227 -21.81 -17.73 16.76
N ALA A 228 -21.22 -17.39 17.90
CA ALA A 228 -19.91 -17.89 18.29
C ALA A 228 -19.85 -19.42 18.32
N GLU A 229 -20.90 -20.09 18.79
CA GLU A 229 -21.01 -21.55 18.75
C GLU A 229 -20.99 -22.10 17.32
N ILE A 230 -21.75 -21.47 16.39
CA ILE A 230 -21.77 -21.86 14.97
C ILE A 230 -20.39 -21.67 14.32
N ARG A 231 -19.73 -20.56 14.65
CA ARG A 231 -18.49 -20.11 14.04
C ARG A 231 -17.25 -20.79 14.64
N ARG A 232 -17.39 -21.51 15.76
CA ARG A 232 -16.32 -22.34 16.35
C ARG A 232 -15.72 -23.30 15.32
N ASP A 233 -16.57 -23.90 14.48
CA ASP A 233 -16.12 -24.64 13.31
C ASP A 233 -15.59 -23.67 12.26
N PHE A 234 -14.29 -23.73 11.98
CA PHE A 234 -13.62 -22.85 11.04
C PHE A 234 -14.15 -22.95 9.60
N ARG A 235 -14.85 -24.04 9.23
CA ARG A 235 -15.57 -24.11 7.94
C ARG A 235 -16.62 -23.01 7.83
N ASN A 236 -17.18 -22.61 8.96
CA ASN A 236 -18.16 -21.53 9.09
C ASN A 236 -17.55 -20.25 9.66
N ALA A 237 -16.23 -20.12 9.79
CA ALA A 237 -15.57 -18.97 10.42
C ALA A 237 -16.07 -17.61 9.91
N TRP A 238 -15.91 -16.57 10.73
CA TRP A 238 -16.14 -15.20 10.30
C TRP A 238 -15.17 -14.85 9.16
N GLU A 239 -15.66 -14.13 8.16
CA GLU A 239 -14.88 -13.59 7.05
C GLU A 239 -15.02 -12.07 7.05
N ILE A 240 -13.91 -11.38 7.33
CA ILE A 240 -13.84 -9.92 7.36
C ILE A 240 -13.11 -9.49 6.10
N LYS A 241 -13.84 -8.81 5.21
CA LYS A 241 -13.33 -8.32 3.93
C LYS A 241 -13.07 -6.82 4.01
N THR A 242 -11.85 -6.43 3.66
CA THR A 242 -11.44 -5.03 3.43
C THR A 242 -10.94 -4.88 2.00
N GLU A 243 -10.38 -3.74 1.63
CA GLU A 243 -9.92 -3.51 0.26
C GLU A 243 -8.81 -4.50 -0.14
N HIS A 244 -7.85 -4.73 0.74
CA HIS A 244 -6.66 -5.52 0.45
C HIS A 244 -6.64 -6.88 1.16
N PHE A 245 -7.44 -7.08 2.21
CA PHE A 245 -7.39 -8.31 3.02
C PHE A 245 -8.72 -9.05 3.15
N LEU A 246 -8.60 -10.38 3.28
CA LEU A 246 -9.64 -11.26 3.78
C LEU A 246 -9.12 -11.96 5.04
N ILE A 247 -9.63 -11.55 6.20
CA ILE A 247 -9.31 -12.19 7.47
C ILE A 247 -10.39 -13.23 7.76
N LYS A 248 -9.99 -14.49 7.87
CA LYS A 248 -10.86 -15.60 8.26
C LYS A 248 -10.51 -16.08 9.67
N THR A 249 -11.49 -16.10 10.56
CA THR A 249 -11.25 -16.41 11.97
C THR A 249 -12.41 -17.14 12.64
N ASN A 250 -12.11 -18.08 13.53
CA ASN A 250 -13.08 -18.67 14.48
C ASN A 250 -12.85 -18.19 15.93
N HIS A 251 -12.01 -17.18 16.13
CA HIS A 251 -11.79 -16.58 17.45
C HIS A 251 -12.96 -15.66 17.84
N SER A 252 -13.15 -14.56 17.10
CA SER A 252 -14.28 -13.66 17.25
C SER A 252 -14.38 -12.72 16.05
N LEU A 253 -15.58 -12.20 15.81
CA LEU A 253 -15.80 -11.17 14.78
C LEU A 253 -14.96 -9.92 15.08
N GLU A 254 -14.96 -9.50 16.34
CA GLU A 254 -14.27 -8.31 16.83
C GLU A 254 -12.76 -8.40 16.63
N MET A 255 -12.16 -9.57 16.89
CA MET A 255 -10.74 -9.78 16.62
C MET A 255 -10.45 -9.75 15.12
N GLY A 256 -11.29 -10.38 14.30
CA GLY A 256 -11.14 -10.33 12.84
C GLY A 256 -11.15 -8.89 12.29
N VAL A 257 -12.03 -8.03 12.83
CA VAL A 257 -12.11 -6.62 12.45
C VAL A 257 -10.90 -5.82 12.92
N LYS A 258 -10.43 -6.09 14.15
CA LYS A 258 -9.19 -5.49 14.68
C LYS A 258 -8.00 -5.82 13.77
N LEU A 259 -7.81 -7.09 13.42
CA LEU A 259 -6.73 -7.54 12.55
C LEU A 259 -6.86 -6.94 11.13
N ALA A 260 -8.06 -6.92 10.57
CA ALA A 260 -8.28 -6.37 9.22
C ALA A 260 -7.95 -4.87 9.17
N THR A 261 -8.38 -4.10 10.18
CA THR A 261 -8.06 -2.66 10.29
C THR A 261 -6.55 -2.44 10.38
N GLU A 262 -5.88 -3.23 11.20
CA GLU A 262 -4.43 -3.14 11.38
C GLU A 262 -3.66 -3.48 10.10
N MET A 263 -4.15 -4.46 9.33
CA MET A 263 -3.55 -4.85 8.07
C MET A 263 -3.74 -3.84 6.95
N GLU A 264 -4.86 -3.12 6.91
CA GLU A 264 -5.02 -2.00 5.99
C GLU A 264 -4.04 -0.85 6.29
N ASP A 265 -3.79 -0.56 7.57
CA ASP A 265 -2.82 0.45 7.97
C ASP A 265 -1.38 0.04 7.62
N PHE A 266 -1.02 -1.20 7.94
CA PHE A 266 0.29 -1.75 7.59
C PHE A 266 0.49 -1.81 6.08
N HIS A 267 -0.51 -2.28 5.31
CA HIS A 267 -0.45 -2.32 3.86
C HIS A 267 -0.26 -0.94 3.24
N ARG A 268 -1.01 0.07 3.70
CA ARG A 268 -0.85 1.45 3.23
C ARG A 268 0.58 1.94 3.45
N TYR A 269 1.08 1.80 4.67
CA TYR A 269 2.45 2.17 5.02
C TYR A 269 3.46 1.44 4.11
N PHE A 270 3.34 0.12 4.01
CA PHE A 270 4.25 -0.73 3.26
C PHE A 270 4.26 -0.42 1.75
N GLN A 271 3.10 -0.24 1.13
CA GLN A 271 2.99 0.16 -0.28
C GLN A 271 3.63 1.52 -0.55
N GLN A 272 3.49 2.47 0.39
CA GLN A 272 4.10 3.79 0.27
C GLN A 272 5.62 3.73 0.39
N THR A 273 6.15 3.00 1.37
CA THR A 273 7.60 2.84 1.59
C THR A 273 8.28 2.10 0.44
N PHE A 274 7.66 1.05 -0.10
CA PHE A 274 8.24 0.22 -1.15
C PHE A 274 7.61 0.45 -2.53
N VAL A 275 7.14 1.67 -2.81
CA VAL A 275 6.41 1.99 -4.05
C VAL A 275 7.15 1.58 -5.33
N ALA A 276 8.48 1.76 -5.36
CA ALA A 276 9.31 1.40 -6.52
C ALA A 276 9.52 -0.11 -6.70
N PHE A 277 9.21 -0.92 -5.68
CA PHE A 277 9.13 -2.37 -5.81
C PHE A 277 7.83 -2.79 -6.50
N PHE A 278 6.71 -2.15 -6.15
CA PHE A 278 5.38 -2.53 -6.63
C PHE A 278 5.00 -1.90 -7.98
N GLN A 279 5.55 -0.74 -8.30
CA GLN A 279 5.23 0.02 -9.50
C GLN A 279 6.49 0.28 -10.33
N THR A 280 6.42 0.04 -11.64
CA THR A 280 7.48 0.47 -12.56
C THR A 280 7.47 2.00 -12.71
N PRO A 281 8.59 2.62 -13.12
CA PRO A 281 8.63 4.05 -13.39
C PRO A 281 7.52 4.51 -14.37
N GLU A 282 7.21 3.69 -15.38
CA GLU A 282 6.16 3.97 -16.36
C GLU A 282 4.75 3.88 -15.74
N GLN A 283 4.54 2.96 -14.79
CA GLN A 283 3.27 2.88 -14.06
C GLN A 283 3.08 4.09 -13.15
N LEU A 284 4.14 4.53 -12.46
CA LEU A 284 4.11 5.75 -11.66
C LEU A 284 3.92 7.01 -12.52
N GLN A 285 4.56 7.08 -13.68
CA GLN A 285 4.33 8.17 -14.63
C GLN A 285 2.87 8.26 -15.06
N LYS A 286 2.25 7.13 -15.43
CA LYS A 286 0.82 7.08 -15.79
C LYS A 286 -0.08 7.51 -14.62
N LEU A 287 0.24 7.10 -13.40
CA LEU A 287 -0.47 7.54 -12.20
C LEU A 287 -0.41 9.06 -12.04
N PHE A 288 0.76 9.67 -12.21
CA PHE A 288 0.96 11.13 -12.08
C PHE A 288 0.27 11.92 -13.22
N GLU A 289 0.15 11.34 -14.41
CA GLU A 289 -0.53 11.94 -15.56
C GLU A 289 -2.07 11.86 -15.47
N GLY A 290 -2.60 11.30 -14.37
CA GLY A 290 -4.04 11.15 -14.19
C GLY A 290 -4.66 10.11 -15.13
N ALA A 291 -3.85 9.19 -15.68
CA ALA A 291 -4.39 8.01 -16.35
C ALA A 291 -5.33 7.27 -15.38
N ARG A 292 -6.33 6.56 -15.92
CA ARG A 292 -7.21 5.71 -15.11
C ARG A 292 -6.36 4.94 -14.11
N ASN A 293 -6.58 5.23 -12.84
CA ASN A 293 -5.75 4.70 -11.78
C ASN A 293 -5.72 3.16 -11.94
N PRO A 294 -4.57 2.50 -12.12
CA PRO A 294 -4.49 1.05 -12.19
C PRO A 294 -5.16 0.36 -10.97
N PHE A 295 -5.25 1.04 -9.82
CA PHE A 295 -6.02 0.60 -8.65
C PHE A 295 -7.55 0.54 -8.91
N GLN A 296 -8.10 1.32 -9.86
CA GLN A 296 -9.53 1.28 -10.23
C GLN A 296 -9.92 0.08 -11.09
N LYS A 297 -8.96 -0.66 -11.68
CA LYS A 297 -9.26 -1.66 -12.72
C LYS A 297 -8.71 -3.05 -12.39
N ARG A 298 -9.09 -3.59 -11.24
CA ARG A 298 -9.09 -5.05 -10.99
C ARG A 298 -10.33 -5.46 -10.19
N ASN A 299 -11.45 -5.63 -10.90
CA ASN A 299 -12.58 -6.45 -10.43
C ASN A 299 -12.24 -7.96 -10.39
N SER A 300 -11.04 -8.29 -9.93
CA SER A 300 -10.68 -9.63 -9.45
C SER A 300 -9.76 -9.44 -8.24
N HIS A 301 -10.28 -8.87 -7.16
CA HIS A 301 -9.53 -8.69 -5.92
C HIS A 301 -9.11 -10.06 -5.37
N THR A 302 -7.88 -10.48 -5.66
CA THR A 302 -7.20 -11.48 -4.83
C THR A 302 -6.76 -10.74 -3.57
N GLN A 303 -7.69 -10.56 -2.63
CA GLN A 303 -7.36 -10.08 -1.30
C GLN A 303 -6.26 -10.99 -0.73
N HIS A 304 -5.32 -10.41 0.02
CA HIS A 304 -4.37 -11.17 0.82
C HIS A 304 -5.15 -11.92 1.90
N VAL A 305 -5.06 -13.25 1.89
CA VAL A 305 -5.84 -14.09 2.79
C VAL A 305 -5.03 -14.38 4.05
N MET A 306 -5.67 -14.18 5.20
CA MET A 306 -5.10 -14.55 6.49
C MET A 306 -6.07 -15.41 7.28
N HIS A 307 -5.59 -16.52 7.82
CA HIS A 307 -6.33 -17.39 8.72
C HIS A 307 -5.85 -17.17 10.16
N TYR A 308 -6.77 -16.81 11.04
CA TYR A 308 -6.50 -16.61 12.46
C TYR A 308 -7.30 -17.61 13.29
N TYR A 309 -6.63 -18.63 13.83
CA TYR A 309 -7.27 -19.71 14.58
C TYR A 309 -7.46 -19.35 16.05
N SER A 310 -8.53 -19.86 16.65
CA SER A 310 -8.86 -19.64 18.07
C SER A 310 -7.85 -20.28 19.03
N THR A 311 -7.17 -21.36 18.61
CA THR A 311 -6.21 -22.09 19.45
C THR A 311 -4.95 -22.48 18.68
N ARG A 312 -3.86 -22.72 19.43
CA ARG A 312 -2.62 -23.25 18.88
C ARG A 312 -2.79 -24.67 18.36
N GLU A 313 -3.57 -25.50 19.04
CA GLU A 313 -3.80 -26.89 18.67
C GLU A 313 -4.44 -26.99 17.28
N GLU A 314 -5.41 -26.11 16.97
CA GLU A 314 -6.03 -26.08 15.65
C GLU A 314 -5.02 -25.64 14.57
N TYR A 315 -4.17 -24.65 14.85
CA TYR A 315 -3.08 -24.24 13.96
C TYR A 315 -2.14 -25.41 13.64
N LEU A 316 -1.71 -26.16 14.66
CA LEU A 316 -0.86 -27.35 14.47
C LEU A 316 -1.58 -28.43 13.66
N GLN A 317 -2.82 -28.77 14.02
CA GLN A 317 -3.58 -29.83 13.36
C GLN A 317 -3.75 -29.57 11.87
N ARG A 318 -3.94 -28.30 11.48
CA ARG A 318 -4.13 -27.90 10.08
C ARG A 318 -2.85 -27.94 9.26
N LEU A 319 -1.73 -27.54 9.85
CA LEU A 319 -0.51 -27.25 9.09
C LEU A 319 0.59 -28.30 9.25
N GLN A 320 0.55 -29.14 10.29
CA GLN A 320 1.64 -30.08 10.59
C GLN A 320 1.89 -31.10 9.48
N LYS A 321 0.86 -31.45 8.70
CA LYS A 321 0.99 -32.35 7.55
C LYS A 321 1.88 -31.75 6.44
N GLU A 322 1.77 -30.44 6.23
CA GLU A 322 2.52 -29.72 5.21
C GLU A 322 3.88 -29.25 5.74
N ILE A 323 3.92 -28.87 7.03
CA ILE A 323 5.11 -28.34 7.69
C ILE A 323 5.33 -29.10 9.01
N PRO A 324 6.15 -30.17 8.99
CA PRO A 324 6.36 -31.01 10.18
C PRO A 324 6.86 -30.25 11.42
N GLN A 325 7.59 -29.14 11.23
CA GLN A 325 8.15 -28.30 12.30
C GLN A 325 7.30 -27.08 12.65
N ILE A 326 6.03 -27.03 12.23
CA ILE A 326 5.14 -25.87 12.45
C ILE A 326 5.03 -25.47 13.94
N ALA A 327 5.24 -26.42 14.85
CA ALA A 327 5.24 -26.18 16.29
C ALA A 327 6.27 -25.13 16.77
N LEU A 328 7.31 -24.85 15.99
CA LEU A 328 8.33 -23.83 16.30
C LEU A 328 7.93 -22.41 15.88
N THR A 329 6.79 -22.25 15.22
CA THR A 329 6.34 -20.97 14.66
C THR A 329 5.15 -20.40 15.42
N HIS A 330 5.07 -19.07 15.50
CA HIS A 330 3.89 -18.35 16.02
C HIS A 330 2.94 -17.88 14.91
N GLY A 331 3.42 -17.93 13.67
CA GLY A 331 2.68 -17.67 12.44
C GLY A 331 3.56 -18.06 11.26
N ILE A 332 2.95 -18.20 10.08
CA ILE A 332 3.68 -18.50 8.85
C ILE A 332 2.90 -18.04 7.63
N TYR A 333 3.59 -17.46 6.65
CA TYR A 333 3.07 -17.29 5.31
C TYR A 333 3.45 -18.47 4.40
N LEU A 334 2.46 -19.11 3.79
CA LEU A 334 2.66 -20.25 2.88
C LEU A 334 2.56 -19.82 1.42
N PHE A 335 3.68 -19.87 0.72
CA PHE A 335 3.75 -19.50 -0.71
C PHE A 335 2.88 -20.37 -1.63
N GLY A 336 2.60 -21.60 -1.21
CA GLY A 336 1.85 -22.60 -1.98
C GLY A 336 0.37 -22.24 -2.14
N ASP A 337 -0.31 -21.98 -1.02
CA ASP A 337 -1.73 -21.60 -1.01
C ASP A 337 -1.95 -20.08 -0.89
N ARG A 338 -0.89 -19.32 -0.57
CA ARG A 338 -0.87 -17.87 -0.41
C ARG A 338 -1.72 -17.39 0.77
N ILE A 339 -1.59 -18.11 1.87
CA ILE A 339 -2.29 -17.80 3.11
C ILE A 339 -1.29 -17.57 4.23
N SER A 340 -1.47 -16.47 4.95
CA SER A 340 -0.79 -16.27 6.23
C SER A 340 -1.61 -16.91 7.34
N HIS A 341 -1.00 -17.79 8.12
CA HIS A 341 -1.65 -18.51 9.20
C HIS A 341 -1.13 -18.05 10.56
N PHE A 342 -2.05 -17.82 11.47
CA PHE A 342 -1.78 -17.39 12.84
C PHE A 342 -2.75 -18.06 13.80
N TYR A 343 -2.48 -17.93 15.10
CA TYR A 343 -3.42 -18.35 16.14
C TYR A 343 -3.43 -17.36 17.31
N HIS A 344 -4.48 -17.42 18.12
CA HIS A 344 -4.61 -16.59 19.30
C HIS A 344 -3.58 -16.93 20.37
N ARG A 345 -2.82 -15.92 20.78
CA ARG A 345 -1.76 -15.99 21.78
C ARG A 345 -2.09 -15.10 22.98
N PRO A 346 -2.78 -15.63 24.00
CA PRO A 346 -3.13 -14.84 25.18
C PRO A 346 -1.90 -14.41 25.99
N ASP A 347 -0.77 -15.11 25.87
CA ASP A 347 0.52 -14.79 26.48
C ASP A 347 1.23 -13.59 25.84
N ALA A 348 0.81 -13.21 24.63
CA ALA A 348 1.41 -12.15 23.82
C ALA A 348 0.33 -11.24 23.23
N GLU A 349 -0.75 -11.00 23.96
CA GLU A 349 -1.85 -10.17 23.48
C GLU A 349 -1.35 -8.75 23.18
N GLY A 350 -1.56 -8.30 21.94
CA GLY A 350 -1.08 -7.00 21.46
C GLY A 350 0.29 -7.01 20.80
N ASP A 351 1.06 -8.11 20.89
CA ASP A 351 2.26 -8.31 20.07
C ASP A 351 1.86 -8.72 18.65
N LEU A 352 2.03 -7.78 17.72
CA LEU A 352 1.73 -7.97 16.30
C LEU A 352 2.99 -8.22 15.46
N GLY A 353 4.17 -8.34 16.08
CA GLY A 353 5.43 -8.42 15.35
C GLY A 353 5.48 -9.61 14.38
N THR A 354 5.06 -10.79 14.84
CA THR A 354 4.94 -11.98 13.96
C THR A 354 3.98 -11.73 12.80
N LEU A 355 2.89 -10.99 13.05
CA LEU A 355 1.90 -10.71 12.04
C LEU A 355 2.43 -9.75 10.97
N TYR A 356 3.15 -8.69 11.35
CA TYR A 356 3.83 -7.81 10.39
C TYR A 356 4.95 -8.53 9.63
N HIS A 357 5.67 -9.46 10.27
CA HIS A 357 6.68 -10.29 9.63
C HIS A 357 6.09 -11.10 8.47
N GLU A 358 5.07 -11.90 8.75
CA GLU A 358 4.46 -12.75 7.71
C GLU A 358 3.69 -11.92 6.67
N ALA A 359 3.05 -10.81 7.08
CA ALA A 359 2.44 -9.88 6.13
C ALA A 359 3.48 -9.27 5.18
N THR A 360 4.70 -8.97 5.64
CA THR A 360 5.79 -8.49 4.78
C THR A 360 6.12 -9.50 3.67
N HIS A 361 6.25 -10.78 4.03
CA HIS A 361 6.46 -11.87 3.05
C HIS A 361 5.31 -11.96 2.06
N GLN A 362 4.08 -11.93 2.57
CA GLN A 362 2.88 -11.99 1.76
C GLN A 362 2.80 -10.85 0.75
N LEU A 363 3.02 -9.60 1.19
CA LEU A 363 2.95 -8.42 0.34
C LEU A 363 4.04 -8.40 -0.73
N PHE A 364 5.28 -8.78 -0.40
CA PHE A 364 6.34 -8.89 -1.41
C PHE A 364 6.07 -9.98 -2.44
N TYR A 365 5.47 -11.10 -2.03
CA TYR A 365 5.22 -12.23 -2.93
C TYR A 365 3.99 -12.01 -3.82
N GLU A 366 2.93 -11.44 -3.27
CA GLU A 366 1.64 -11.34 -3.94
C GLU A 366 1.42 -10.03 -4.71
N THR A 367 2.19 -8.99 -4.42
CA THR A 367 1.99 -7.64 -4.98
C THR A 367 3.09 -7.26 -5.98
N GLY A 368 2.70 -6.51 -7.02
CA GLY A 368 3.63 -5.93 -8.00
C GLY A 368 3.54 -6.47 -9.43
N SER A 369 4.22 -5.78 -10.34
CA SER A 369 4.37 -6.15 -11.76
C SER A 369 5.15 -7.46 -11.96
N LEU A 370 5.94 -7.86 -10.96
CA LEU A 370 6.72 -9.09 -10.89
C LEU A 370 5.93 -10.32 -10.43
N ARG A 371 4.59 -10.27 -10.40
CA ARG A 371 3.71 -11.44 -10.13
C ARG A 371 4.06 -12.71 -10.96
N ASN A 372 4.78 -12.53 -12.06
CA ASN A 372 5.25 -13.59 -12.96
C ASN A 372 6.71 -14.05 -12.71
N SER A 373 7.54 -13.30 -11.97
CA SER A 373 8.92 -13.68 -11.61
C SER A 373 9.04 -13.96 -10.10
N ARG A 374 8.39 -15.04 -9.66
CA ARG A 374 8.14 -15.39 -8.25
C ARG A 374 9.36 -15.93 -7.47
N GLN A 375 10.58 -15.56 -7.86
CA GLN A 375 11.80 -16.08 -7.22
C GLN A 375 12.37 -15.16 -6.12
N VAL A 376 11.72 -14.03 -5.85
CA VAL A 376 12.11 -13.11 -4.76
C VAL A 376 11.89 -13.82 -3.43
N GLY A 377 12.96 -13.99 -2.66
CA GLY A 377 12.92 -14.71 -1.39
C GLY A 377 13.11 -16.22 -1.52
N GLU A 378 12.67 -16.86 -2.61
CA GLU A 378 12.76 -18.32 -2.77
C GLU A 378 14.14 -18.80 -3.27
N LYS A 379 14.76 -18.07 -4.23
CA LYS A 379 16.05 -18.46 -4.83
C LYS A 379 17.13 -17.39 -4.76
N ASN A 380 16.71 -16.12 -4.72
CA ASN A 380 17.61 -14.96 -4.64
C ASN A 380 17.01 -13.93 -3.67
N HIS A 381 17.87 -13.08 -3.09
CA HIS A 381 17.47 -11.97 -2.23
C HIS A 381 16.72 -12.35 -0.94
N PHE A 382 16.74 -13.63 -0.53
CA PHE A 382 16.17 -14.12 0.74
C PHE A 382 16.59 -13.27 1.94
N TRP A 383 17.89 -13.03 2.09
CA TRP A 383 18.44 -12.22 3.19
C TRP A 383 17.81 -10.81 3.27
N ALA A 384 17.47 -10.22 2.13
CA ALA A 384 16.89 -8.88 2.08
C ALA A 384 15.42 -8.90 2.48
N VAL A 385 14.65 -9.86 1.98
CA VAL A 385 13.22 -10.02 2.32
C VAL A 385 13.08 -10.37 3.80
N GLU A 386 13.82 -11.36 4.28
CA GLU A 386 13.83 -11.74 5.71
C GLU A 386 14.34 -10.61 6.61
N GLY A 387 15.36 -9.88 6.15
CA GLY A 387 15.86 -8.70 6.86
C GLY A 387 14.78 -7.64 7.02
N ILE A 388 14.04 -7.34 5.96
CA ILE A 388 12.92 -6.39 6.02
C ILE A 388 11.79 -6.94 6.90
N ALA A 389 11.46 -8.23 6.81
CA ALA A 389 10.44 -8.84 7.66
C ALA A 389 10.83 -8.75 9.16
N CYS A 390 12.08 -9.08 9.51
CA CYS A 390 12.60 -8.93 10.87
C CYS A 390 12.62 -7.48 11.36
N TYR A 391 12.82 -6.52 10.45
CA TYR A 391 12.76 -5.10 10.75
C TYR A 391 11.31 -4.67 11.04
N MET A 392 10.35 -5.08 10.19
CA MET A 392 8.93 -4.73 10.30
C MET A 392 8.23 -5.36 11.51
N GLU A 393 8.79 -6.37 12.16
CA GLU A 393 8.30 -6.86 13.46
C GLU A 393 8.18 -5.76 14.52
N SER A 394 9.00 -4.71 14.39
CA SER A 394 9.01 -3.55 15.29
C SER A 394 8.33 -2.32 14.68
N PHE A 395 7.48 -2.51 13.67
CA PHE A 395 6.59 -1.47 13.17
C PHE A 395 5.71 -0.97 14.33
N GLU A 396 5.69 0.34 14.52
CA GLU A 396 4.91 0.97 15.59
C GLU A 396 3.79 1.82 15.01
N LYS A 397 2.63 1.71 15.63
CA LYS A 397 1.48 2.57 15.40
C LYS A 397 1.11 3.27 16.70
N ASN A 398 1.45 4.55 16.79
CA ASN A 398 1.16 5.41 17.94
C ASN A 398 0.05 6.39 17.59
N GLY A 399 -1.20 5.98 17.84
CA GLY A 399 -2.38 6.71 17.35
C GLY A 399 -2.39 6.74 15.83
N ASN A 400 -2.26 7.94 15.26
CA ASN A 400 -2.17 8.12 13.82
C ASN A 400 -0.71 8.18 13.33
N VAL A 401 0.31 8.11 14.17
CA VAL A 401 1.70 8.18 13.69
C VAL A 401 2.26 6.77 13.51
N PHE A 402 2.72 6.47 12.30
CA PHE A 402 3.42 5.23 11.99
C PHE A 402 4.92 5.43 12.11
N ARG A 403 5.62 4.39 12.56
CA ARG A 403 7.08 4.32 12.46
C ARG A 403 7.45 3.02 11.81
N SER A 404 8.48 3.10 10.97
CA SER A 404 9.17 1.93 10.44
C SER A 404 9.66 1.01 11.56
N GLY A 405 10.32 -0.08 11.20
CA GLY A 405 11.05 -0.88 12.16
C GLY A 405 12.15 -0.12 12.91
N ASN A 406 12.63 -0.75 13.99
CA ASN A 406 13.77 -0.35 14.79
C ASN A 406 15.00 -1.20 14.40
N PRO A 407 16.11 -0.59 13.92
CA PRO A 407 17.33 -1.32 13.57
C PRO A 407 18.00 -2.04 14.75
N ASN A 408 17.58 -1.74 15.98
CA ASN A 408 18.06 -2.40 17.20
C ASN A 408 17.10 -3.51 17.68
N HIS A 409 16.01 -3.77 16.97
CA HIS A 409 15.09 -4.85 17.31
C HIS A 409 15.81 -6.21 17.31
N ILE A 410 15.52 -7.05 18.31
CA ILE A 410 16.32 -8.24 18.64
C ILE A 410 16.54 -9.17 17.45
N ARG A 411 15.49 -9.45 16.66
CA ARG A 411 15.57 -10.36 15.51
C ARG A 411 16.29 -9.72 14.34
N PHE A 412 16.08 -8.43 14.08
CA PHE A 412 16.81 -7.71 13.04
C PHE A 412 18.30 -7.63 13.35
N ASN A 413 18.66 -7.31 14.60
CA ASN A 413 20.05 -7.26 15.05
C ASN A 413 20.70 -8.65 14.95
N ALA A 414 20.02 -9.71 15.43
CA ALA A 414 20.51 -11.08 15.32
C ALA A 414 20.69 -11.53 13.86
N ALA A 415 19.82 -11.11 12.93
CA ALA A 415 19.92 -11.43 11.51
C ALA A 415 21.18 -10.87 10.83
N ARG A 416 21.83 -9.85 11.41
CA ARG A 416 23.10 -9.29 10.88
C ARG A 416 24.30 -10.22 11.04
N TYR A 417 24.21 -11.21 11.93
CA TYR A 417 25.32 -12.09 12.30
C TYR A 417 25.10 -13.56 11.89
N ARG A 418 24.05 -13.84 11.11
CA ARG A 418 23.66 -15.20 10.71
C ARG A 418 23.96 -15.49 9.25
#